data_AF-A0A2A2SD21-F1
#
_entry.id   AF-A0A2A2SD21-F1
#
_cell.length_a   1.000
_cell.length_b   1.000
_cell.length_c   1.000
_cell.angle_alpha   90.00
_cell.angle_beta   90.00
_cell.angle_gamma   90.00
#
_symmetry.space_group_name_H-M   'P 1'
#
loop_
_entity.id
_entity.type
_entity.pdbx_description
1 polymer ?
#
loop_
_entity_poly.entity_id
_entity_poly.type
_entity_poly.pdbx_seq_one_letter_code
_entity_poly.pdbx_strand_id
1 'polypeptide(L)'
;MPLQLAPFARRHWFHVLLPFALLASYSMSATADWGAEARLGEAALLFDWCLFVPALYALHLRGTVGGRTLGLRVLAMACAGLWFARWLTPDASEVVLAAVAPLRWVRIAVLVVAEAAILVAVVRVAFSKKPDAAAIERRGVPPLLARLMLLEARFWRWVWSRLRGR
;
A
#
# COMPACT_ATOMS: atom_id res chain seq x y z
N MET A 1 15.14 17.59 18.54
CA MET A 1 14.39 16.42 19.03
C MET A 1 15.12 15.18 18.58
N PRO A 2 15.73 14.38 19.47
CA PRO A 2 16.41 13.16 19.06
C PRO A 2 15.37 12.22 18.44
N LEU A 3 15.59 11.81 17.20
CA LEU A 3 14.81 10.76 16.53
C LEU A 3 14.95 9.49 17.37
N GLN A 4 13.96 9.19 18.21
CA GLN A 4 13.91 7.90 18.91
C GLN A 4 13.53 6.82 17.89
N LEU A 5 14.54 6.33 17.17
CA LEU A 5 14.42 5.38 16.05
C LEU A 5 13.81 4.04 16.51
N ALA A 6 14.14 3.58 17.72
CA ALA A 6 13.68 2.29 18.24
C ALA A 6 12.15 2.21 18.48
N PRO A 7 11.50 3.14 19.21
CA PRO A 7 10.04 3.12 19.36
C PRO A 7 9.30 3.43 18.05
N PHE A 8 9.88 4.24 17.16
CA PHE A 8 9.33 4.50 15.83
C PHE A 8 9.35 3.25 14.95
N ALA A 9 10.48 2.54 14.89
CA ALA A 9 10.63 1.30 14.14
C ALA A 9 9.69 0.21 14.67
N ARG A 10 9.53 0.08 15.99
CA ARG A 10 8.54 -0.84 16.59
C ARG A 10 7.10 -0.48 16.22
N ARG A 11 6.78 0.80 16.07
CA ARG A 11 5.41 1.25 15.76
C ARG A 11 5.09 1.24 14.27
N HIS A 12 6.09 1.31 13.40
CA HIS A 12 5.94 1.35 11.93
C HIS A 12 6.74 0.24 11.23
N TRP A 13 6.98 -0.88 11.91
CA TRP A 13 7.84 -1.97 11.45
C TRP A 13 7.47 -2.48 10.06
N PHE A 14 6.18 -2.54 9.74
CA PHE A 14 5.69 -2.96 8.42
C PHE A 14 6.19 -2.03 7.30
N HIS A 15 6.19 -0.72 7.52
CA HIS A 15 6.65 0.25 6.52
C HIS A 15 8.17 0.21 6.32
N VAL A 16 8.92 -0.21 7.34
CA VAL A 16 10.36 -0.45 7.21
C VAL A 16 10.61 -1.74 6.44
N LEU A 17 9.82 -2.79 6.68
CA LEU A 17 9.95 -4.10 6.04
C LEU A 17 9.52 -4.09 4.56
N LEU A 18 8.51 -3.28 4.21
CA LEU A 18 7.95 -3.19 2.86
C LEU A 18 8.99 -2.90 1.76
N PRO A 19 9.89 -1.89 1.85
CA PRO A 19 10.91 -1.65 0.83
C PRO A 19 11.91 -2.81 0.69
N PHE A 20 12.23 -3.52 1.78
CA PHE A 20 13.08 -4.72 1.70
C PHE A 20 12.37 -5.86 1.00
N ALA A 21 11.07 -6.08 1.28
CA ALA A 21 10.26 -7.07 0.59
C ALA A 21 10.14 -6.76 -0.92
N LEU A 22 9.95 -5.49 -1.28
CA LEU A 22 9.97 -5.01 -2.67
C LEU A 22 11.31 -5.31 -3.34
N LEU A 23 12.42 -4.97 -2.69
CA LEU A 23 13.75 -5.19 -3.24
C LEU A 23 14.08 -6.68 -3.41
N ALA A 24 13.71 -7.50 -2.43
CA ALA A 24 13.90 -8.96 -2.51
C ALA A 24 13.09 -9.57 -3.66
N SER A 25 11.82 -9.19 -3.80
CA SER A 25 10.96 -9.67 -4.90
C SER A 25 11.45 -9.22 -6.27
N TYR A 26 11.91 -7.97 -6.38
CA TYR A 26 12.51 -7.45 -7.62
C TYR A 26 13.80 -8.18 -7.98
N SER A 27 14.68 -8.39 -6.99
CA SER A 27 15.93 -9.15 -7.18
C SER A 27 15.64 -10.59 -7.61
N MET A 28 14.65 -11.26 -7.00
CA MET A 28 14.24 -12.59 -7.40
C MET A 28 13.72 -12.60 -8.84
N SER A 29 12.81 -11.69 -9.19
CA SER A 29 12.27 -11.59 -10.55
C SER A 29 13.36 -11.33 -11.60
N ALA A 30 14.37 -10.52 -11.28
CA ALA A 30 15.48 -10.22 -12.17
C ALA A 30 16.50 -11.36 -12.33
N THR A 31 16.55 -12.31 -11.40
CA THR A 31 17.55 -13.40 -11.39
C THR A 31 16.95 -14.79 -11.59
N ALA A 32 15.63 -14.93 -11.52
CA ALA A 32 14.93 -16.18 -11.71
C ALA A 32 15.02 -16.67 -13.16
N ASP A 33 15.25 -17.97 -13.32
CA ASP A 33 15.12 -18.64 -14.61
C ASP A 33 13.64 -18.95 -14.88
N TRP A 34 12.95 -17.97 -15.47
CA TRP A 34 11.55 -18.08 -15.85
C TRP A 34 11.29 -19.15 -16.92
N GLY A 35 12.31 -19.66 -17.62
CA GLY A 35 12.15 -20.74 -18.60
C GLY A 35 11.97 -22.11 -17.95
N ALA A 36 12.71 -22.38 -16.87
CA ALA A 36 12.68 -23.66 -16.16
C ALA A 36 11.67 -23.71 -15.00
N GLU A 37 11.50 -22.59 -14.27
CA GLU A 37 10.79 -22.56 -12.99
C GLU A 37 9.67 -21.52 -12.92
N ALA A 38 9.10 -21.13 -14.07
CA ALA A 38 7.99 -20.16 -14.19
C ALA A 38 6.92 -20.31 -13.11
N ARG A 39 6.42 -21.54 -12.92
CA ARG A 39 5.31 -21.83 -12.01
C ARG A 39 5.66 -21.64 -10.54
N LEU A 40 6.90 -21.97 -10.15
CA LEU A 40 7.37 -21.82 -8.78
C LEU A 40 7.65 -20.35 -8.46
N GLY A 41 8.29 -19.62 -9.39
CA GLY A 41 8.52 -18.18 -9.25
C GLY A 41 7.21 -17.39 -9.17
N GLU A 42 6.24 -17.72 -10.02
CA GLU A 42 4.91 -17.10 -10.01
C GLU A 42 4.15 -17.39 -8.70
N ALA A 43 4.18 -18.64 -8.22
CA ALA A 43 3.55 -19.02 -6.96
C ALA A 43 4.20 -18.32 -5.74
N ALA A 44 5.53 -18.18 -5.73
CA ALA A 44 6.26 -17.46 -4.69
C ALA A 44 5.87 -15.97 -4.64
N LEU A 45 5.81 -15.29 -5.79
CA LEU A 45 5.38 -13.90 -5.87
C LEU A 45 3.91 -13.74 -5.44
N LEU A 46 3.02 -14.63 -5.88
CA LEU A 46 1.62 -14.59 -5.47
C LEU A 46 1.47 -14.83 -3.97
N PHE A 47 2.21 -15.78 -3.40
CA PHE A 47 2.21 -16.03 -1.96
C PHE A 47 2.70 -14.81 -1.19
N ASP A 48 3.84 -14.25 -1.57
CA ASP A 48 4.44 -13.11 -0.88
C ASP A 48 3.53 -11.88 -0.93
N TRP A 49 3.02 -11.53 -2.11
CA TRP A 49 2.29 -10.28 -2.30
C TRP A 49 0.79 -10.38 -2.02
N CYS A 50 0.16 -11.56 -2.18
CA CYS A 50 -1.28 -11.73 -1.96
C CYS A 50 -1.62 -12.32 -0.58
N LEU A 51 -0.72 -13.05 0.06
CA LEU A 51 -0.94 -13.64 1.38
C LEU A 51 -0.01 -13.06 2.44
N PHE A 52 1.31 -13.16 2.25
CA PHE A 52 2.29 -12.86 3.28
C PHE A 52 2.31 -11.37 3.66
N VAL A 53 2.49 -10.48 2.68
CA VAL A 53 2.49 -9.02 2.89
C VAL A 53 1.14 -8.53 3.43
N PRO A 54 -0.02 -8.93 2.89
CA PRO A 54 -1.31 -8.58 3.49
C PRO A 54 -1.51 -9.11 4.91
N ALA A 55 -1.01 -10.31 5.23
CA ALA A 55 -1.06 -10.86 6.59
C ALA A 55 -0.19 -10.06 7.57
N LEU A 56 1.04 -9.69 7.17
CA LEU A 56 1.91 -8.82 7.96
C LEU A 56 1.27 -7.45 8.18
N TYR A 57 0.61 -6.91 7.14
CA TYR A 57 -0.16 -5.67 7.25
C TYR A 57 -1.35 -5.80 8.21
N ALA A 58 -2.04 -6.94 8.18
CA ALA A 58 -3.12 -7.23 9.10
C ALA A 58 -2.63 -7.29 10.56
N LEU A 59 -1.48 -7.93 10.80
CA LEU A 59 -0.84 -7.99 12.12
C LEU A 59 -0.38 -6.62 12.60
N HIS A 60 0.16 -5.80 11.71
CA HIS A 60 0.57 -4.43 12.02
C HIS A 60 -0.62 -3.56 12.47
N LEU A 61 -1.79 -3.73 11.84
CA LEU A 61 -3.00 -2.97 12.16
C LEU A 61 -3.89 -3.64 13.22
N ARG A 62 -3.54 -4.86 13.66
CA ARG A 62 -4.30 -5.63 14.65
C ARG A 62 -4.35 -4.86 15.96
N GLY A 63 -5.56 -4.50 16.39
CA GLY A 63 -5.80 -3.73 17.61
C GLY A 63 -5.83 -2.21 17.44
N THR A 64 -5.55 -1.67 16.24
CA THR A 64 -5.63 -0.21 15.97
C THR A 64 -6.91 0.17 15.21
N VAL A 65 -7.43 -0.72 14.38
CA VAL A 65 -8.62 -0.50 13.53
C VAL A 65 -9.66 -1.61 13.73
N GLY A 66 -10.93 -1.26 13.51
CA GLY A 66 -12.04 -2.23 13.57
C GLY A 66 -11.94 -3.29 12.47
N GLY A 67 -12.44 -4.50 12.75
CA GLY A 67 -12.27 -5.69 11.88
C GLY A 67 -12.78 -5.52 10.45
N ARG A 68 -13.90 -4.80 10.24
CA ARG A 68 -14.42 -4.51 8.89
C ARG A 68 -13.45 -3.65 8.05
N THR A 69 -12.89 -2.62 8.66
CA THR A 69 -11.89 -1.75 8.01
C THR A 69 -10.59 -2.50 7.76
N LEU A 70 -10.19 -3.36 8.69
CA LEU A 70 -9.03 -4.24 8.52
C LEU A 70 -9.22 -5.17 7.31
N GLY A 71 -10.36 -5.86 7.23
CA GLY A 71 -10.66 -6.77 6.11
C GLY A 71 -10.64 -6.06 4.75
N LEU A 72 -11.25 -4.88 4.65
CA LEU A 72 -11.24 -4.10 3.40
C LEU A 72 -9.81 -3.70 2.98
N ARG A 73 -8.98 -3.28 3.94
CA ARG A 73 -7.60 -2.86 3.65
C ARG A 73 -6.69 -4.03 3.30
N VAL A 74 -6.85 -5.18 3.97
CA VAL A 74 -6.12 -6.41 3.65
C VAL A 74 -6.52 -6.93 2.27
N LEU A 75 -7.81 -6.89 1.94
CA LEU A 75 -8.31 -7.23 0.62
C LEU A 75 -7.73 -6.31 -0.47
N ALA A 76 -7.73 -5.00 -0.23
CA ALA A 76 -7.12 -4.03 -1.15
C ALA A 76 -5.62 -4.30 -1.35
N MET A 77 -4.88 -4.62 -0.27
CA MET A 77 -3.47 -4.97 -0.34
C MET A 77 -3.24 -6.26 -1.14
N ALA A 78 -4.07 -7.29 -0.94
CA ALA A 78 -4.00 -8.52 -1.72
C ALA A 78 -4.29 -8.28 -3.21
N CYS A 79 -5.28 -7.43 -3.53
CA CYS A 79 -5.54 -7.03 -4.92
C CYS A 79 -4.34 -6.27 -5.54
N ALA A 80 -3.72 -5.36 -4.78
CA ALA A 80 -2.51 -4.65 -5.20
C ALA A 80 -1.34 -5.62 -5.43
N GLY A 81 -1.17 -6.59 -4.54
CA GLY A 81 -0.15 -7.63 -4.66
C GLY A 81 -0.32 -8.49 -5.91
N LEU A 82 -1.56 -8.74 -6.31
CA LEU A 82 -1.89 -9.50 -7.51
C LEU A 82 -1.58 -8.72 -8.80
N TRP A 83 -1.75 -7.39 -8.78
CA TRP A 83 -1.27 -6.51 -9.85
C TRP A 83 0.26 -6.46 -9.88
N PHE A 84 0.91 -6.38 -8.71
CA PHE A 84 2.36 -6.32 -8.60
C PHE A 84 3.03 -7.62 -9.09
N ALA A 85 2.51 -8.78 -8.69
CA ALA A 85 2.99 -10.08 -9.17
C ALA A 85 2.93 -10.18 -10.70
N ARG A 86 1.88 -9.64 -11.34
CA ARG A 86 1.81 -9.56 -12.80
C ARG A 86 2.92 -8.70 -13.40
N TRP A 87 3.22 -7.56 -12.80
CA TRP A 87 4.25 -6.65 -13.31
C TRP A 87 5.66 -7.27 -13.22
N LEU A 88 5.90 -8.14 -12.24
CA LEU A 88 7.19 -8.82 -12.05
C LEU A 88 7.35 -10.11 -12.88
N THR A 89 6.27 -10.68 -13.39
CA THR A 89 6.30 -11.93 -14.18
C THR A 89 6.31 -11.61 -15.67
N PRO A 90 7.27 -12.14 -16.46
CA PRO A 90 7.27 -11.98 -17.92
C PRO A 90 6.04 -12.64 -18.58
N ASP A 91 5.39 -11.96 -19.53
CA ASP A 91 4.13 -12.39 -20.17
C ASP A 91 4.16 -13.81 -20.77
N ALA A 92 5.35 -14.30 -21.16
CA ALA A 92 5.54 -15.65 -21.73
C ALA A 92 5.38 -16.81 -20.71
N SER A 93 5.21 -16.49 -19.41
CA SER A 93 5.22 -17.46 -18.31
C SER A 93 3.98 -17.43 -17.42
N GLU A 94 2.92 -16.68 -17.78
CA GLU A 94 1.66 -16.60 -17.02
C GLU A 94 0.88 -17.92 -17.10
N VAL A 95 1.11 -18.86 -16.16
CA VAL A 95 0.33 -20.11 -16.07
C VAL A 95 -0.76 -19.98 -15.02
N VAL A 96 -0.46 -19.42 -13.84
CA VAL A 96 -1.41 -19.26 -12.73
C VAL A 96 -2.21 -17.97 -12.87
N LEU A 97 -1.58 -16.86 -13.25
CA LEU A 97 -2.16 -15.54 -13.50
C LEU A 97 -3.20 -15.58 -14.62
N ALA A 98 -3.01 -16.43 -15.62
CA ALA A 98 -3.97 -16.65 -16.70
C ALA A 98 -5.30 -17.23 -16.20
N ALA A 99 -5.28 -18.15 -15.23
CA ALA A 99 -6.50 -18.70 -14.62
C ALA A 99 -7.29 -17.65 -13.83
N VAL A 100 -6.59 -16.65 -13.29
CA VAL A 100 -7.21 -15.53 -12.55
C VAL A 100 -7.50 -14.33 -13.46
N ALA A 101 -7.28 -14.42 -14.78
CA ALA A 101 -7.54 -13.35 -15.74
C ALA A 101 -8.94 -12.70 -15.65
N PRO A 102 -10.06 -13.44 -15.51
CA PRO A 102 -11.39 -12.83 -15.43
C PRO A 102 -11.59 -11.95 -14.18
N LEU A 103 -10.81 -12.18 -13.12
CA LEU A 103 -10.84 -11.36 -11.91
C LEU A 103 -10.18 -9.98 -12.09
N ARG A 104 -9.62 -9.66 -13.26
CA ARG A 104 -8.91 -8.39 -13.54
C ARG A 104 -9.77 -7.18 -13.20
N TRP A 105 -11.00 -7.14 -13.70
CA TRP A 105 -11.88 -5.99 -13.54
C TRP A 105 -12.33 -5.81 -12.08
N VAL A 106 -12.61 -6.91 -11.39
CA VAL A 106 -12.97 -6.89 -9.97
C VAL A 106 -11.81 -6.40 -9.11
N ARG A 107 -10.58 -6.86 -9.37
CA ARG A 107 -9.38 -6.42 -8.66
C ARG A 107 -9.10 -4.93 -8.87
N ILE A 108 -9.18 -4.45 -10.11
CA ILE A 108 -8.99 -3.02 -10.44
C ILE A 108 -10.08 -2.18 -9.77
N ALA A 109 -11.35 -2.60 -9.84
CA ALA A 109 -12.45 -1.87 -9.20
C ALA A 109 -12.26 -1.78 -7.68
N VAL A 110 -11.89 -2.88 -7.02
CA VAL A 110 -11.62 -2.89 -5.57
C VAL A 110 -10.44 -1.99 -5.21
N LEU A 111 -9.35 -2.04 -6.00
CA LEU A 111 -8.18 -1.20 -5.78
C LEU A 111 -8.53 0.29 -5.94
N VAL A 112 -9.21 0.66 -7.02
CA VAL A 112 -9.64 2.04 -7.29
C VAL A 112 -10.57 2.54 -6.18
N VAL A 113 -11.53 1.74 -5.73
CA VAL A 113 -12.43 2.13 -4.63
C VAL A 113 -11.67 2.29 -3.32
N ALA A 114 -10.72 1.40 -3.02
CA ALA A 114 -9.90 1.49 -1.81
C ALA A 114 -8.98 2.71 -1.82
N GLU A 115 -8.28 2.95 -2.93
CA GLU A 115 -7.44 4.15 -3.10
C GLU A 115 -8.29 5.42 -3.09
N ALA A 116 -9.43 5.44 -3.78
CA ALA A 116 -10.35 6.59 -3.75
C ALA A 116 -10.88 6.84 -2.33
N ALA A 117 -11.20 5.80 -1.56
CA ALA A 117 -11.64 5.96 -0.18
C ALA A 117 -10.53 6.52 0.73
N ILE A 118 -9.29 6.09 0.53
CA ILE A 118 -8.11 6.63 1.21
C ILE A 118 -7.90 8.08 0.79
N LEU A 119 -7.90 8.39 -0.51
CA LEU A 119 -7.74 9.73 -1.06
C LEU A 119 -8.82 10.68 -0.55
N VAL A 120 -10.10 10.27 -0.56
CA VAL A 120 -11.22 11.06 -0.04
C VAL A 120 -11.07 11.29 1.46
N ALA A 121 -10.68 10.27 2.23
CA ALA A 121 -10.42 10.42 3.65
C ALA A 121 -9.26 11.39 3.92
N VAL A 122 -8.21 11.33 3.10
CA VAL A 122 -7.05 12.21 3.15
C VAL A 122 -7.44 13.63 2.81
N VAL A 123 -8.12 13.86 1.69
CA VAL A 123 -8.61 15.18 1.26
C VAL A 123 -9.54 15.77 2.31
N ARG A 124 -10.46 14.98 2.86
CA ARG A 124 -11.38 15.44 3.91
C ARG A 124 -10.64 15.90 5.17
N VAL A 125 -9.60 15.19 5.60
CA VAL A 125 -8.78 15.58 6.76
C VAL A 125 -7.86 16.76 6.43
N ALA A 126 -7.22 16.74 5.27
CA ALA A 126 -6.35 17.78 4.74
C ALA A 126 -7.05 19.14 4.58
N PHE A 127 -8.32 19.14 4.20
CA PHE A 127 -9.14 20.34 4.01
C PHE A 127 -10.10 20.62 5.19
N SER A 128 -10.02 19.88 6.29
CA SER A 128 -10.77 20.20 7.50
C SER A 128 -10.22 21.47 8.17
N LYS A 129 -11.10 22.24 8.83
CA LYS A 129 -10.75 23.52 9.48
C LYS A 129 -9.66 23.41 10.56
N LYS A 130 -9.44 22.22 11.14
CA LYS A 130 -8.34 21.92 12.07
C LYS A 130 -7.62 20.66 11.58
N PRO A 131 -6.61 20.79 10.70
CA PRO A 131 -5.81 19.66 10.25
C PRO A 131 -4.96 19.15 11.42
N ASP A 132 -5.16 17.90 11.82
CA ASP A 132 -4.44 17.26 12.93
C ASP A 132 -3.65 16.05 12.44
N ALA A 133 -2.32 16.11 12.54
CA ALA A 133 -1.41 15.03 12.17
C ALA A 133 -1.68 13.78 13.02
N ALA A 134 -2.04 13.96 14.30
CA ALA A 134 -2.31 12.85 15.21
C ALA A 134 -3.56 12.06 14.79
N ALA A 135 -4.55 12.71 14.18
CA ALA A 135 -5.73 12.05 13.64
C ALA A 135 -5.42 11.18 12.40
N ILE A 136 -4.43 11.59 11.60
CA ILE A 136 -3.94 10.84 10.43
C ILE A 136 -3.08 9.64 10.90
N GLU A 137 -2.21 9.85 11.89
CA GLU A 137 -1.38 8.80 12.49
C GLU A 137 -2.23 7.68 13.13
N ARG A 138 -3.34 8.01 13.80
CA ARG A 138 -4.29 7.03 14.35
C ARG A 138 -4.91 6.10 13.29
N ARG A 139 -4.89 6.50 12.01
CA ARG A 139 -5.38 5.66 10.91
C ARG A 139 -4.31 4.70 10.35
N GLY A 140 -3.12 4.66 10.98
CA GLY A 140 -2.01 3.79 10.60
C GLY A 140 -1.06 4.41 9.58
N VAL A 141 -1.15 5.72 9.34
CA VAL A 141 -0.23 6.43 8.42
C VAL A 141 1.04 6.82 9.19
N PRO A 142 2.24 6.60 8.64
CA PRO A 142 3.48 6.98 9.32
C PRO A 142 3.56 8.50 9.54
N PRO A 143 4.14 8.96 10.66
CA PRO A 143 4.20 10.38 11.04
C PRO A 143 4.81 11.28 9.97
N LEU A 144 5.84 10.78 9.28
CA LEU A 144 6.53 11.50 8.22
C LEU A 144 5.63 11.71 7.00
N LEU A 145 4.87 10.67 6.64
CA LEU A 145 3.88 10.73 5.57
C LEU A 145 2.71 11.64 5.97
N ALA A 146 2.21 11.54 7.21
CA ALA A 146 1.16 12.42 7.73
C ALA A 146 1.59 13.90 7.66
N ARG A 147 2.85 14.21 7.98
CA ARG A 147 3.42 15.55 7.87
C ARG A 147 3.55 16.01 6.42
N LEU A 148 4.06 15.16 5.53
CA LEU A 148 4.13 15.45 4.09
C LEU A 148 2.75 15.74 3.50
N MET A 149 1.75 14.92 3.85
CA MET A 149 0.37 15.09 3.41
C MET A 149 -0.23 16.41 3.91
N LEU A 150 0.08 16.84 5.13
CA LEU A 150 -0.33 18.15 5.64
C LEU A 150 0.39 19.30 4.95
N LEU A 151 1.67 19.13 4.58
CA LEU A 151 2.41 20.12 3.80
C LEU A 151 1.82 20.25 2.39
N GLU A 152 1.51 19.14 1.74
CA GLU A 152 0.88 19.11 0.43
C GLU A 152 -0.52 19.74 0.47
N ALA A 153 -1.31 19.46 1.51
CA ALA A 153 -2.60 20.09 1.74
C ALA A 153 -2.51 21.62 1.92
N ARG A 154 -1.46 22.09 2.61
CA ARG A 154 -1.19 23.53 2.78
C ARG A 154 -0.74 24.16 1.47
N PHE A 155 0.12 23.48 0.72
CA PHE A 155 0.54 23.90 -0.62
C PHE A 155 -0.67 24.09 -1.53
N TRP A 156 -1.55 23.08 -1.64
CA TRP A 156 -2.75 23.16 -2.46
C TRP A 156 -3.73 24.24 -1.99
N ARG A 157 -3.92 24.42 -0.67
CA ARG A 157 -4.75 25.53 -0.14
C ARG A 157 -4.18 26.89 -0.54
N TRP A 158 -2.86 27.05 -0.48
CA TRP A 158 -2.17 28.26 -0.90
C TRP A 158 -2.28 28.49 -2.42
N VAL A 159 -2.10 27.45 -3.23
CA VAL A 159 -2.33 27.51 -4.69
C VAL A 159 -3.78 27.92 -4.99
N TRP A 160 -4.75 27.34 -4.29
CA TRP A 160 -6.17 27.63 -4.52
C TRP A 160 -6.62 29.00 -4.02
N SER A 161 -5.95 29.58 -3.02
CA SER A 161 -6.22 30.97 -2.61
C SER A 161 -5.67 31.95 -3.65
N ARG A 162 -4.44 31.70 -4.13
CA ARG A 162 -3.81 32.46 -5.22
C ARG A 162 -4.63 32.42 -6.51
N LEU A 163 -5.16 31.25 -6.88
CA LEU A 163 -6.02 31.11 -8.07
C LEU A 163 -7.39 31.76 -7.92
N ARG A 164 -7.95 31.84 -6.71
CA ARG A 164 -9.25 32.50 -6.45
C ARG A 164 -9.13 33.99 -6.15
N GLY A 165 -7.94 34.59 -6.28
CA GLY A 165 -7.73 36.02 -6.05
C GLY A 165 -8.01 36.46 -4.60
N ARG A 166 -7.84 35.58 -3.62
CA ARG A 166 -7.87 35.90 -2.18
C ARG A 166 -6.51 35.65 -1.53
#